data_AF-A0A966LZB2-F1
#
_entry.id   AF-A0A966LZB2-F1
#
_cell.length_a   1.000
_cell.length_b   1.000
_cell.length_c   1.000
_cell.angle_alpha   90.00
_cell.angle_beta   90.00
_cell.angle_gamma   90.00
#
_symmetry.space_group_name_H-M   'P 1'
#
loop_
_entity.id
_entity.type
_entity.pdbx_description
1 polymer ?
#
loop_
_entity_poly.entity_id
_entity_poly.type
_entity_poly.pdbx_seq_one_letter_code
_entity_poly.pdbx_strand_id
1 'polypeptide(L)' 'TIKYNSSHSLKAALLSALREAKKNPDLKQVILLSPSAASFDQYKNFEHRGNTFKQLVQKYS' A
#
# COMPACT_ATOMS: atom_id res chain seq x y z
N THR A 1 20.19 9.13 -7.44
CA THR A 1 19.38 7.92 -7.19
C THR A 1 18.15 8.29 -6.41
N ILE A 2 16.96 7.83 -6.81
CA ILE A 2 15.70 8.10 -6.09
C ILE A 2 15.65 7.19 -4.86
N LYS A 3 15.37 7.75 -3.67
CA LYS A 3 15.20 6.96 -2.45
C LYS A 3 13.92 6.13 -2.54
N TYR A 4 13.99 4.85 -2.21
CA TYR A 4 12.83 3.96 -2.15
C TYR A 4 12.97 2.96 -1.00
N ASN A 5 11.84 2.43 -0.54
CA ASN A 5 11.77 1.31 0.38
C ASN A 5 11.11 0.13 -0.33
N SER A 6 11.64 -1.08 -0.19
CA SER A 6 11.05 -2.29 -0.76
C SER A 6 10.27 -3.07 0.29
N SER A 7 9.22 -3.78 -0.14
CA SER A 7 8.42 -4.67 0.69
C SER A 7 7.97 -5.87 -0.13
N HIS A 8 7.88 -7.05 0.50
CA HIS A 8 7.56 -8.30 -0.20
C HIS A 8 6.06 -8.65 -0.22
N SER A 9 5.21 -7.80 0.37
CA SER A 9 3.75 -7.96 0.33
C SER A 9 3.03 -6.62 0.40
N LEU A 10 1.81 -6.59 -0.13
CA LEU A 10 0.93 -5.42 -0.06
C LEU A 10 0.68 -4.96 1.39
N LYS A 11 0.53 -5.91 2.32
CA LYS A 11 0.37 -5.63 3.75
C LYS A 11 1.60 -4.95 4.34
N ALA A 12 2.80 -5.49 4.10
CA ALA A 12 4.03 -4.91 4.63
C ALA A 12 4.30 -3.51 4.06
N ALA A 13 4.01 -3.31 2.77
CA ALA A 13 4.11 -2.00 2.13
C ALA A 13 3.16 -0.96 2.76
N LEU A 14 1.90 -1.34 2.98
CA LEU A 14 0.91 -0.46 3.63
C LEU A 14 1.33 -0.09 5.05
N LEU A 15 1.75 -1.06 5.87
CA LEU A 15 2.17 -0.79 7.25
C LEU A 15 3.40 0.12 7.31
N SER A 16 4.33 -0.04 6.37
CA SER A 16 5.49 0.84 6.24
C SER A 16 5.07 2.27 5.87
N ALA A 17 4.17 2.42 4.89
CA ALA A 17 3.65 3.72 4.48
C ALA A 17 2.86 4.42 5.60
N LEU A 18 2.03 3.69 6.35
CA LEU A 18 1.31 4.22 7.51
C LEU A 18 2.26 4.64 8.63
N ARG A 19 3.32 3.86 8.89
CA ARG A 19 4.35 4.22 9.88
C ARG A 19 5.08 5.50 9.49
N GLU A 20 5.42 5.66 8.21
CA GLU A 20 6.02 6.89 7.69
C GLU A 20 5.07 8.07 7.83
N ALA A 21 3.79 7.89 7.49
CA ALA A 21 2.79 8.94 7.59
C ALA A 21 2.60 9.43 9.03
N LYS A 22 2.58 8.51 9.99
CA LYS A 22 2.47 8.82 11.43
C LYS A 22 3.65 9.62 11.99
N LYS A 23 4.81 9.65 11.34
CA LYS A 23 5.96 10.45 11.77
C LYS A 23 5.76 11.95 11.53
N ASN A 24 4.90 12.34 10.59
CA ASN A 24 4.67 13.73 10.20
C ASN A 24 3.17 14.05 10.21
N PRO A 25 2.53 14.11 11.39
CA PRO A 25 1.07 14.26 11.50
C PRO A 25 0.54 15.57 10.91
N ASP A 26 1.36 16.62 10.84
CA ASP A 26 0.96 17.93 10.34
C ASP A 26 0.90 18.01 8.80
N LEU A 27 1.44 17.00 8.11
CA LEU A 27 1.39 16.93 6.65
C LEU A 27 0.14 16.19 6.19
N LYS A 28 -0.61 16.82 5.27
CA LYS A 28 -1.65 16.12 4.50
C LYS A 28 -0.98 15.12 3.56
N GLN A 29 -1.12 13.83 3.88
CA GLN A 29 -0.45 12.74 3.17
C GLN A 29 -1.47 11.83 2.48
N VAL A 30 -1.11 11.32 1.31
CA VAL A 30 -1.93 10.40 0.52
C VAL A 30 -1.11 9.13 0.25
N ILE A 31 -1.70 7.98 0.57
CA ILE A 31 -1.14 6.67 0.22
C ILE A 31 -1.89 6.16 -1.01
N LEU A 32 -1.19 6.05 -2.14
CA LEU A 32 -1.75 5.58 -3.41
C LEU A 32 -1.28 4.17 -3.74
N LEU A 33 -2.23 3.27 -4.05
CA LEU A 33 -1.92 1.97 -4.66
C LEU A 33 -1.89 2.11 -6.19
N SER A 34 -0.69 2.10 -6.79
CA SER A 34 -0.48 2.17 -8.24
C SER A 34 0.58 1.15 -8.70
N PRO A 35 0.23 -0.14 -8.84
CA PRO A 35 1.19 -1.22 -9.08
C PRO A 35 1.75 -1.28 -10.51
N SER A 36 1.17 -0.54 -11.47
CA SER A 36 1.58 -0.48 -12.89
C SER A 36 1.73 -1.85 -13.59
N ALA A 37 1.17 -2.91 -13.01
CA ALA A 37 1.30 -4.29 -13.47
C ALA A 37 -0.02 -5.07 -13.28
N ALA A 38 -0.19 -6.12 -14.08
CA ALA A 38 -1.28 -7.08 -13.92
C ALA A 38 -1.26 -7.73 -12.52
N SER A 39 -2.38 -8.28 -12.08
CA SER A 39 -2.54 -8.81 -10.71
C SER A 39 -2.49 -10.32 -10.61
N PHE A 40 -2.39 -11.03 -11.73
CA PHE A 40 -2.64 -12.48 -11.82
C PHE A 40 -1.56 -13.35 -11.18
N ASP A 41 -0.42 -12.77 -10.82
CA ASP A 41 0.66 -13.40 -10.09
C ASP A 41 0.28 -13.73 -8.63
N GLN A 42 -0.47 -12.83 -7.98
CA GLN A 42 -0.79 -12.92 -6.55
C GLN A 42 -2.30 -12.84 -6.25
N TYR A 43 -3.12 -12.43 -7.22
CA TYR A 43 -4.54 -12.17 -7.04
C TYR A 43 -5.36 -12.67 -8.22
N LYS A 44 -6.64 -12.98 -7.96
CA LYS A 44 -7.58 -13.43 -9.00
C LYS A 44 -7.78 -12.41 -10.13
N ASN A 45 -7.85 -11.12 -9.80
CA ASN A 45 -8.04 -9.99 -10.72
C ASN A 45 -7.69 -8.67 -10.02
N PHE A 46 -7.78 -7.55 -10.75
CA PHE A 46 -7.40 -6.24 -10.23
C PHE A 46 -8.36 -5.78 -9.12
N GLU A 47 -9.64 -6.15 -9.19
CA GLU A 47 -10.64 -5.86 -8.18
C GLU A 47 -10.34 -6.60 -6.87
N HIS A 48 -9.92 -7.87 -6.94
CA HIS A 48 -9.52 -8.65 -5.77
C HIS A 48 -8.35 -7.98 -5.06
N ARG A 49 -7.31 -7.57 -5.80
CA ARG A 49 -6.17 -6.82 -5.25
C ARG A 49 -6.60 -5.49 -4.61
N GLY A 50 -7.46 -4.72 -5.28
CA GLY A 50 -7.99 -3.46 -4.76
C GLY A 50 -8.88 -3.64 -3.52
N ASN A 51 -9.69 -4.69 -3.49
CA ASN A 51 -10.52 -5.03 -2.33
C ASN A 51 -9.66 -5.47 -1.15
N THR A 52 -8.60 -6.26 -1.37
CA THR A 52 -7.60 -6.58 -0.34
C THR A 52 -6.96 -5.31 0.21
N PHE A 53 -6.58 -4.35 -0.64
CA PHE A 53 -6.05 -3.07 -0.18
C PHE A 53 -7.04 -2.32 0.72
N LYS A 54 -8.30 -2.17 0.29
CA LYS A 54 -9.35 -1.52 1.09
C LYS A 54 -9.55 -2.21 2.45
N GLN A 55 -9.59 -3.54 2.49
CA GLN A 55 -9.71 -4.30 3.74
C GLN A 55 -8.52 -4.05 4.68
N LEU A 56 -7.30 -4.00 4.14
CA LEU A 56 -6.11 -3.70 4.92
C LEU A 56 -6.14 -2.26 5.45
N VAL A 57 -6.55 -1.29 4.64
CA VAL A 57 -6.71 0.11 5.05
C VAL A 57 -7.72 0.20 6.20
N GLN A 58 -8.91 -0.41 6.07
CA GLN A 58 -9.93 -0.43 7.13
C GLN A 58 -9.45 -1.09 8.43
N LYS A 59 -8.56 -2.09 8.33
CA LYS A 59 -8.06 -2.82 9.48
C LYS A 59 -6.95 -2.10 10.26
N TYR A 60 -6.13 -1.28 9.57
CA TYR A 60 -4.87 -0.76 10.13
C TYR A 60 -4.75 0.77 10.17
N SER A 61 -5.67 1.49 9.52
CA SER A 61 -5.68 2.96 9.53
C SER A 61 -6.39 3.50 10.77
#